data_AF-A0A523PQQ0-F1
#
_entry.id   AF-A0A523PQQ0-F1
#
_cell.length_a   1.000
_cell.length_b   1.000
_cell.length_c   1.000
_cell.angle_alpha   90.00
_cell.angle_beta   90.00
_cell.angle_gamma   90.00
#
_symmetry.space_group_name_H-M   'P 1'
#
loop_
_entity.id
_entity.type
_entity.pdbx_description
1 polymer ?
#
loop_
_entity_poly.entity_id
_entity_poly.type
_entity_poly.pdbx_seq_one_letter_code
_entity_poly.pdbx_strand_id
1 'polypeptide(L)'
;MPDLPATPDSTTHPVSFQAVVRSGLPILGEGSMYERLRRDPAVEFDPHIAHAGLIYDPASARVMEETHREYLDIGQKYGLPMVAATATWRANAERISQSRFRNKAVNQDNVAFMRDICASYGATAHPSSLTPLSVRRVMPIARKRRQAG
;
A
#
# COMPACT_ATOMS: atom_id res chain seq x y z
N MET A 1 41.51 -19.19 -1.79
CA MET A 1 40.18 -19.12 -2.42
C MET A 1 39.21 -18.67 -1.35
N PRO A 2 38.55 -17.50 -1.48
CA PRO A 2 37.45 -17.18 -0.58
C PRO A 2 36.23 -18.01 -0.98
N ASP A 3 35.53 -18.55 0.01
CA ASP A 3 34.31 -19.33 -0.15
C ASP A 3 33.26 -18.55 -0.95
N LEU A 4 32.67 -19.20 -1.95
CA LEU A 4 31.47 -18.69 -2.60
C LEU A 4 30.34 -18.61 -1.56
N PRO A 5 29.53 -17.54 -1.54
CA PRO A 5 28.35 -17.51 -0.70
C PRO A 5 27.41 -18.65 -1.09
N ALA A 6 26.88 -19.33 -0.07
CA ALA A 6 25.93 -20.43 -0.21
C ALA A 6 24.78 -20.04 -1.14
N THR A 7 24.42 -20.97 -2.03
CA THR A 7 23.20 -20.91 -2.86
C THR A 7 21.99 -20.56 -2.00
N PRO A 8 21.20 -19.53 -2.35
CA PRO A 8 20.05 -19.15 -1.55
C PRO A 8 19.00 -20.26 -1.55
N ASP A 9 18.49 -20.53 -0.35
CA ASP A 9 17.46 -21.52 -0.06
C ASP A 9 16.16 -21.23 -0.84
N SER A 10 15.49 -22.29 -1.29
CA SER A 10 14.40 -22.26 -2.27
C SER A 10 13.01 -22.01 -1.65
N THR A 11 12.95 -21.62 -0.38
CA THR A 11 11.78 -21.03 0.26
C THR A 11 11.94 -19.51 0.32
N THR A 12 11.67 -18.84 -0.80
CA THR A 12 11.77 -17.37 -0.92
C THR A 12 10.70 -16.69 -0.07
N HIS A 13 11.01 -16.43 1.19
CA HIS A 13 10.34 -15.36 1.92
C HIS A 13 10.65 -14.04 1.20
N PRO A 14 9.65 -13.18 0.94
CA PRO A 14 9.93 -11.84 0.43
C PRO A 14 10.96 -11.17 1.34
N VAL A 15 11.94 -10.49 0.74
CA VAL A 15 13.03 -9.83 1.47
C VAL A 15 12.43 -8.98 2.59
N SER A 16 12.83 -9.25 3.84
CA SER A 16 12.28 -8.50 4.98
C SER A 16 12.62 -7.02 4.88
N PHE A 17 11.74 -6.14 5.35
CA PHE A 17 11.99 -4.70 5.40
C PHE A 17 13.32 -4.37 6.12
N GLN A 18 13.63 -5.09 7.21
CA GLN A 18 14.90 -4.91 7.92
C GLN A 18 16.12 -5.20 7.05
N ALA A 19 16.06 -6.24 6.20
CA ALA A 19 17.13 -6.56 5.27
C ALA A 19 17.30 -5.46 4.20
N VAL A 20 16.19 -4.90 3.70
CA VAL A 20 16.21 -3.77 2.76
C VAL A 20 16.88 -2.55 3.40
N VAL A 21 16.48 -2.17 4.61
CA VAL A 21 17.09 -1.02 5.31
C VAL A 21 18.58 -1.25 5.60
N ARG A 22 18.96 -2.47 6.02
CA ARG A 22 20.36 -2.82 6.30
C ARG A 22 21.24 -2.88 5.05
N SER A 23 20.67 -3.01 3.85
CA SER A 23 21.44 -3.00 2.61
C SER A 23 22.14 -1.67 2.34
N GLY A 24 21.69 -0.58 2.97
CA GLY A 24 22.22 0.77 2.75
C GLY A 24 21.84 1.37 1.41
N LEU A 25 21.05 0.68 0.59
CA LEU A 25 20.52 1.22 -0.67
C LEU A 25 19.49 2.32 -0.38
N PRO A 26 19.46 3.40 -1.18
CA PRO A 26 18.36 4.36 -1.17
C PRO A 26 17.03 3.65 -1.42
N ILE A 27 16.01 3.96 -0.62
CA ILE A 27 14.65 3.41 -0.76
C ILE A 27 13.77 4.47 -1.40
N LEU A 28 13.14 4.13 -2.52
CA LEU A 28 12.20 5.02 -3.20
C LEU A 28 10.84 5.01 -2.49
N GLY A 29 10.25 6.19 -2.33
CA GLY A 29 8.87 6.34 -1.91
C GLY A 29 7.97 6.62 -3.11
N GLU A 30 6.76 6.06 -3.08
CA GLU A 30 5.71 6.41 -4.03
C GLU A 30 5.32 7.90 -3.94
N GLY A 31 5.02 8.51 -5.09
CA GLY A 31 4.55 9.88 -5.18
C GLY A 31 3.04 10.03 -4.93
N SER A 32 2.49 11.21 -5.25
CA SER A 32 1.05 11.46 -5.04
C SER A 32 0.18 10.72 -6.04
N MET A 33 -0.46 9.63 -5.58
CA MET A 33 -1.48 8.90 -6.34
C MET A 33 -2.68 9.79 -6.69
N TYR A 34 -3.18 10.56 -5.72
CA TYR A 34 -4.35 11.42 -5.92
C TYR A 34 -4.17 12.42 -7.08
N GLU A 35 -3.01 13.07 -7.16
CA GLU A 35 -2.74 14.06 -8.21
C GLU A 35 -2.71 13.41 -9.60
N ARG A 36 -2.19 12.20 -9.72
CA ARG A 36 -2.15 11.50 -11.02
C ARG A 36 -3.55 11.05 -11.43
N LEU A 37 -4.28 10.43 -10.51
CA LEU A 37 -5.61 9.90 -10.78
C LEU A 37 -6.64 10.98 -11.13
N ARG A 38 -6.60 12.15 -10.49
CA ARG A 38 -7.62 13.21 -10.71
C ARG A 38 -7.63 13.81 -12.12
N ARG A 39 -6.63 13.49 -12.94
CA ARG A 39 -6.50 13.98 -14.32
C ARG A 39 -7.16 13.03 -15.33
N ASP A 40 -7.50 11.82 -14.89
CA ASP A 40 -8.10 10.81 -15.76
C ASP A 40 -9.63 10.90 -15.74
N PRO A 41 -10.30 10.97 -16.90
CA PRO A 41 -11.76 11.09 -16.97
C PRO A 41 -12.51 9.84 -16.47
N ALA A 42 -11.85 8.67 -16.39
CA ALA A 42 -12.44 7.46 -15.83
C ALA A 42 -12.46 7.46 -14.29
N VAL A 43 -11.84 8.45 -13.64
CA VAL A 43 -11.73 8.52 -12.18
C VAL A 43 -12.81 9.42 -11.59
N GLU A 44 -13.67 8.81 -10.77
CA GLU A 44 -14.59 9.52 -9.88
C GLU A 44 -14.27 9.17 -8.42
N PHE A 45 -13.79 10.14 -7.65
CA PHE A 45 -13.48 9.93 -6.23
C PHE A 45 -14.75 9.83 -5.37
N ASP A 46 -14.76 8.90 -4.42
CA ASP A 46 -15.77 8.89 -3.38
C ASP A 46 -15.57 10.10 -2.44
N PRO A 47 -16.63 10.85 -2.08
CA PRO A 47 -16.51 12.06 -1.27
C PRO A 47 -15.97 11.80 0.15
N HIS A 48 -16.14 10.59 0.69
CA HIS A 48 -15.71 10.24 2.05
C HIS A 48 -14.35 9.53 2.05
N ILE A 49 -14.15 8.58 1.15
CA ILE A 49 -12.95 7.71 1.12
C ILE A 49 -11.97 8.01 -0.03
N ALA A 50 -12.20 9.08 -0.81
CA ALA A 50 -11.39 9.48 -1.95
C ALA A 50 -11.17 8.33 -2.95
N HIS A 51 -9.91 7.97 -3.23
CA HIS A 51 -9.58 6.95 -4.22
C HIS A 51 -9.69 5.52 -3.71
N ALA A 52 -9.93 5.29 -2.41
CA ALA A 52 -10.07 3.94 -1.85
C ALA A 52 -11.20 3.11 -2.49
N GLY A 53 -12.19 3.79 -3.09
CA GLY A 53 -13.32 3.16 -3.75
C GLY A 53 -13.10 2.82 -5.23
N LEU A 54 -12.00 3.28 -5.85
CA LEU A 54 -11.77 3.09 -7.30
C LEU A 54 -11.54 1.63 -7.67
N ILE A 55 -11.01 0.81 -6.76
CA ILE A 55 -10.78 -0.63 -6.98
C ILE A 55 -12.06 -1.43 -7.30
N TYR A 56 -13.25 -0.86 -7.03
CA TYR A 56 -14.52 -1.53 -7.23
C TYR A 56 -15.18 -1.25 -8.59
N ASP A 57 -14.63 -0.32 -9.37
CA ASP A 57 -15.04 -0.07 -10.75
C ASP A 57 -13.89 -0.48 -11.69
N PRO A 58 -14.12 -1.36 -12.69
CA PRO A 58 -13.03 -1.89 -13.52
C PRO A 58 -12.22 -0.83 -14.27
N ALA A 59 -12.86 0.27 -14.71
CA ALA A 59 -12.17 1.31 -15.48
C ALA A 59 -11.21 2.10 -14.58
N SER A 60 -11.70 2.59 -13.44
CA SER A 60 -10.86 3.33 -12.48
C SER A 60 -9.86 2.45 -11.73
N ALA A 61 -10.18 1.17 -11.48
CA ALA A 61 -9.24 0.20 -10.94
C ALA A 61 -8.04 0.00 -11.87
N ARG A 62 -8.29 -0.10 -13.18
CA ARG A 62 -7.23 -0.20 -14.19
C ARG A 62 -6.31 1.02 -14.20
N VAL A 63 -6.88 2.23 -14.17
CA VAL A 63 -6.08 3.48 -14.10
C VAL A 63 -5.24 3.52 -12.81
N MET A 64 -5.79 3.07 -11.69
CA MET A 64 -5.07 2.96 -10.42
C MET A 64 -3.92 1.95 -10.50
N GLU A 65 -4.15 0.78 -11.07
CA GLU A 65 -3.11 -0.22 -11.29
C GLU A 65 -1.99 0.32 -12.19
N GLU A 66 -2.34 0.90 -13.34
CA GLU A 66 -1.38 1.48 -14.28
C GLU A 66 -0.52 2.55 -13.59
N THR A 67 -1.13 3.42 -12.77
CA THR A 67 -0.40 4.46 -12.04
C THR A 67 0.55 3.87 -10.98
N HIS A 68 0.15 2.83 -10.25
CA HIS A 68 1.05 2.12 -9.32
C HIS A 68 2.21 1.45 -10.07
N ARG A 69 1.93 0.83 -11.22
CA ARG A 69 2.95 0.15 -12.03
C ARG A 69 4.00 1.11 -12.54
N GLU A 70 3.63 2.29 -13.02
CA GLU A 70 4.60 3.30 -13.45
C GLU A 70 5.60 3.68 -12.34
N TYR A 71 5.14 3.73 -11.09
CA TYR A 71 6.01 3.95 -9.94
C TYR A 71 6.92 2.74 -9.68
N LEU A 72 6.36 1.55 -9.59
CA LEU A 72 7.10 0.30 -9.35
C LEU A 72 8.13 0.02 -10.44
N ASP A 73 7.79 0.29 -11.70
CA ASP A 73 8.66 0.11 -12.87
C ASP A 73 9.92 0.97 -12.79
N ILE A 74 9.85 2.16 -12.17
CA ILE A 74 11.04 2.99 -11.90
C ILE A 74 11.97 2.25 -10.92
N GLY A 75 11.42 1.70 -9.83
CA GLY A 75 12.20 0.90 -8.88
C GLY A 75 12.87 -0.30 -9.55
N GLN A 76 12.13 -1.02 -10.39
CA GLN A 76 12.67 -2.15 -11.15
C GLN A 76 13.76 -1.73 -12.13
N LYS A 77 13.53 -0.65 -12.90
CA LYS A 77 14.47 -0.14 -13.90
C LYS A 77 15.84 0.24 -13.31
N TYR A 78 15.85 0.78 -12.10
CA TYR A 78 17.08 1.24 -11.44
C TYR A 78 17.61 0.28 -10.37
N GLY A 79 16.95 -0.86 -10.17
CA GLY A 79 17.32 -1.83 -9.15
C GLY A 79 17.21 -1.33 -7.71
N LEU A 80 16.31 -0.36 -7.47
CA LEU A 80 16.12 0.25 -6.16
C LEU A 80 14.87 -0.31 -5.47
N PRO A 81 14.95 -0.59 -4.15
CA PRO A 81 13.77 -0.96 -3.37
C PRO A 81 12.76 0.18 -3.33
N MET A 82 11.48 -0.17 -3.33
CA MET A 82 10.38 0.80 -3.34
C MET A 82 9.32 0.52 -2.28
N VAL A 83 8.82 1.57 -1.66
CA VAL A 83 7.65 1.55 -0.78
C VAL A 83 6.46 2.12 -1.54
N ALA A 84 5.47 1.26 -1.83
CA ALA A 84 4.17 1.65 -2.38
C ALA A 84 3.11 1.64 -1.27
N ALA A 85 2.19 2.60 -1.32
CA ALA A 85 1.15 2.73 -0.32
C ALA A 85 -0.17 2.15 -0.81
N THR A 86 -0.92 1.54 0.11
CA THR A 86 -2.32 1.20 -0.17
C THR A 86 -3.18 2.46 -0.16
N ALA A 87 -4.22 2.50 -0.99
CA ALA A 87 -5.19 3.59 -1.11
C ALA A 87 -6.14 3.73 0.11
N THR A 88 -5.63 3.67 1.34
CA THR A 88 -6.42 3.60 2.59
C THR A 88 -6.30 4.84 3.48
N TRP A 89 -5.63 5.90 3.02
CA TRP A 89 -5.35 7.10 3.83
C TRP A 89 -6.61 7.83 4.36
N ARG A 90 -7.75 7.73 3.66
CA ARG A 90 -9.08 8.23 4.12
C ARG A 90 -10.06 7.13 4.53
N ALA A 91 -9.70 5.86 4.39
CA ALA A 91 -10.61 4.73 4.60
C ALA A 91 -10.67 4.30 6.08
N ASN A 92 -10.90 5.25 6.99
CA ASN A 92 -11.21 4.91 8.38
C ASN A 92 -12.68 4.47 8.52
N ALA A 93 -13.01 3.81 9.63
CA ALA A 93 -14.34 3.22 9.83
C ALA A 93 -15.49 4.23 9.73
N GLU A 94 -15.32 5.45 10.26
CA GLU A 94 -16.31 6.52 10.19
C GLU A 94 -16.58 6.94 8.73
N ARG A 95 -15.52 7.19 7.96
CA ARG A 95 -15.64 7.61 6.55
C ARG A 95 -16.16 6.50 5.66
N ILE A 96 -15.74 5.24 5.89
CA ILE A 96 -16.29 4.08 5.19
C ILE A 96 -17.79 4.00 5.43
N SER A 97 -18.26 4.20 6.68
CA SER A 97 -19.69 4.15 7.01
C SER A 97 -20.55 5.17 6.25
N GLN A 98 -19.95 6.31 5.87
CA GLN A 98 -20.59 7.38 5.10
C GLN A 98 -20.47 7.18 3.58
N SER A 99 -19.56 6.33 3.12
CA SER A 99 -19.31 6.07 1.70
C SER A 99 -20.38 5.17 1.07
N ARG A 100 -20.45 5.17 -0.27
CA ARG A 100 -21.27 4.19 -1.01
C ARG A 100 -20.81 2.74 -0.77
N PHE A 101 -19.58 2.55 -0.30
CA PHE A 101 -18.93 1.26 -0.05
C PHE A 101 -18.98 0.79 1.42
N ARG A 102 -19.85 1.36 2.25
CA ARG A 102 -20.00 1.04 3.69
C ARG A 102 -20.13 -0.44 4.08
N ASN A 103 -20.56 -1.29 3.14
CA ASN A 103 -20.74 -2.73 3.34
C ASN A 103 -19.58 -3.57 2.76
N LYS A 104 -18.47 -2.94 2.35
CA LYS A 104 -17.29 -3.60 1.78
C LYS A 104 -16.12 -3.60 2.76
N ALA A 105 -15.20 -4.54 2.59
CA ALA A 105 -13.97 -4.63 3.37
C ALA A 105 -12.89 -3.70 2.78
N VAL A 106 -13.20 -2.40 2.65
CA VAL A 106 -12.40 -1.42 1.87
C VAL A 106 -10.90 -1.50 2.11
N ASN A 107 -10.47 -1.54 3.37
CA ASN A 107 -9.04 -1.60 3.69
C ASN A 107 -8.41 -2.93 3.28
N GLN A 108 -9.08 -4.05 3.54
CA GLN A 108 -8.60 -5.39 3.17
C GLN A 108 -8.52 -5.54 1.65
N ASP A 109 -9.51 -5.04 0.94
CA ASP A 109 -9.59 -5.12 -0.52
C ASP A 109 -8.48 -4.29 -1.17
N ASN A 110 -8.20 -3.08 -0.68
CA ASN A 110 -7.09 -2.25 -1.17
C ASN A 110 -5.72 -2.86 -0.86
N VAL A 111 -5.57 -3.56 0.27
CA VAL A 111 -4.33 -4.32 0.58
C VAL A 111 -4.17 -5.50 -0.38
N ALA A 112 -5.25 -6.22 -0.66
CA ALA A 112 -5.23 -7.34 -1.61
C ALA A 112 -4.87 -6.85 -3.02
N PHE A 113 -5.53 -5.79 -3.50
CA PHE A 113 -5.25 -5.15 -4.79
C PHE A 113 -3.76 -4.80 -4.95
N MET A 114 -3.16 -4.11 -3.97
CA MET A 114 -1.73 -3.79 -4.02
C MET A 114 -0.83 -5.02 -3.97
N ARG A 115 -1.20 -6.02 -3.18
CA ARG A 115 -0.44 -7.27 -3.10
C ARG A 115 -0.43 -8.00 -4.44
N ASP A 116 -1.55 -8.01 -5.14
CA ASP A 116 -1.68 -8.65 -6.44
C ASP A 116 -0.83 -7.91 -7.49
N ILE A 117 -0.81 -6.57 -7.47
CA ILE A 117 0.10 -5.78 -8.31
C ILE A 117 1.55 -6.15 -8.02
N CYS A 118 1.99 -6.14 -6.76
CA CYS A 118 3.38 -6.48 -6.43
C CYS A 118 3.73 -7.94 -6.77
N ALA A 119 2.81 -8.88 -6.53
CA ALA A 119 3.00 -10.29 -6.85
C ALA A 119 3.17 -10.52 -8.36
N SER A 120 2.56 -9.67 -9.20
CA SER A 120 2.68 -9.78 -10.66
C SER A 120 4.10 -9.53 -11.21
N TYR A 121 5.00 -8.92 -10.42
CA TYR A 121 6.41 -8.73 -10.80
C TYR A 121 7.29 -9.97 -10.53
N GLY A 122 6.75 -11.00 -9.86
CA GLY A 122 7.45 -12.26 -9.59
C GLY A 122 8.51 -12.18 -8.48
N ALA A 123 9.13 -13.32 -8.17
CA ALA A 123 10.10 -13.47 -7.06
C ALA A 123 11.44 -12.73 -7.29
N THR A 124 11.72 -12.33 -8.53
CA THR A 124 12.94 -11.60 -8.93
C THR A 124 12.78 -10.09 -8.86
N ALA A 125 11.59 -9.60 -8.53
CA ALA A 125 11.33 -8.17 -8.38
C ALA A 125 12.17 -7.58 -7.24
N HIS A 126 12.73 -6.39 -7.46
CA HIS A 126 13.41 -5.67 -6.38
C HIS A 126 12.44 -5.44 -5.21
N PRO A 127 12.91 -5.55 -3.95
CA PRO A 127 12.03 -5.64 -2.79
C PRO A 127 11.02 -4.49 -2.76
N SER A 128 9.76 -4.80 -3.02
CA SER A 128 8.65 -3.87 -2.87
C SER A 128 8.04 -4.14 -1.49
N SER A 129 8.43 -3.37 -0.47
CA SER A 129 7.92 -3.62 0.88
C SER A 129 6.52 -3.02 1.02
N LEU A 130 5.48 -3.83 0.78
CA LEU A 130 4.12 -3.50 1.19
C LEU A 130 4.02 -3.67 2.71
N THR A 131 4.15 -2.57 3.44
CA THR A 131 3.78 -2.56 4.85
C THR A 131 2.36 -2.01 4.95
N PRO A 132 1.34 -2.81 5.32
CA PRO A 132 0.06 -2.23 5.70
C PRO A 132 0.32 -1.32 6.91
N LEU A 133 -0.06 -0.04 6.83
CA LEU A 133 -0.14 0.80 8.03
C LEU A 133 -1.16 0.13 8.95
N SER A 134 -0.65 -0.54 9.99
CA SER A 134 -1.48 -1.08 11.04
C SER A 134 -2.19 0.09 11.71
N VAL A 135 -3.47 0.28 11.40
CA VAL A 135 -4.34 1.20 12.15
C VAL A 135 -4.44 0.64 13.56
N ARG A 136 -3.55 1.10 14.45
CA ARG A 136 -3.68 0.78 15.88
C ARG A 136 -5.01 1.34 16.34
N ARG A 137 -5.88 0.44 16.81
CA ARG A 137 -7.13 0.75 17.50
C ARG A 137 -6.82 1.80 18.57
N VAL A 138 -7.33 3.02 18.41
CA VAL A 138 -7.25 4.05 19.44
C VAL A 138 -7.95 3.48 20.67
N MET A 139 -7.22 3.27 21.76
CA MET A 139 -7.81 2.94 23.06
C MET A 139 -8.69 4.11 23.51
N PRO A 140 -9.90 3.86 24.05
CA PRO A 140 -10.70 4.94 24.62
C PRO A 140 -9.98 5.49 25.85
N ILE A 141 -9.77 6.82 25.86
CA ILE A 141 -9.28 7.56 27.02
C ILE A 141 -10.35 7.45 28.11
N ALA A 142 -10.03 6.79 29.22
CA ALA A 142 -10.89 6.73 30.40
C ALA A 142 -11.13 8.16 30.95
N ARG A 143 -12.38 8.63 30.88
CA ARG A 143 -12.80 9.86 31.56
C ARG A 143 -12.66 9.66 33.07
N LYS A 144 -11.73 10.38 33.72
CA LYS A 144 -11.69 10.52 35.18
C LYS A 144 -13.04 11.09 35.65
N ARG A 145 -13.78 10.32 36.46
CA ARG A 145 -14.89 10.83 37.25
C ARG A 145 -14.37 11.94 38.16
N ARG A 146 -14.94 13.15 38.07
CA ARG A 146 -14.85 14.14 39.14
C ARG A 146 -15.62 13.57 40.33
N GLN A 147 -14.94 13.31 41.44
CA GLN A 147 -15.61 13.24 42.74
C GLN A 147 -15.86 14.69 43.18
N ALA A 148 -17.13 15.00 43.43
CA ALA A 148 -17.53 16.17 44.18
C ALA A 148 -17.21 15.92 45.65
N GLY A 149 -16.49 16.87 46.25
CA GLY A 149 -16.38 17.09 47.69
C GLY A 149 -16.68 18.55 47.93
#